data_AF-A0A2G2ZJD5-F1
#
_entry.id   AF-A0A2G2ZJD5-F1
#
_cell.length_a   1.000
_cell.length_b   1.000
_cell.length_c   1.000
_cell.angle_alpha   90.00
_cell.angle_beta   90.00
_cell.angle_gamma   90.00
#
_symmetry.space_group_name_H-M   'P 1'
#
loop_
_entity.id
_entity.type
_entity.pdbx_description
1 polymer ?
#
loop_
_entity_poly.entity_id
_entity_poly.type
_entity_poly.pdbx_seq_one_letter_code
_entity_poly.pdbx_strand_id
1 'polypeptide(L)'
;MWGTFWVWDACLTSVFILFFIYLGALHFQKLSIELAPISIHSGPINILLIKSSVNWWNTLHQTGSISQFGTSIHVPMPIPILSNFANSPFSTRILFVLETHLPIPSFLESSLTEEIKA
;
A
#
# COMPACT_ATOMS: atom_id res chain seq x y z
N MET A 1 28.54 17.38 -4.67
CA MET A 1 29.95 17.09 -5.03
C MET A 1 29.96 16.42 -6.40
N TRP A 2 30.33 17.14 -7.46
CA TRP A 2 30.59 16.54 -8.78
C TRP A 2 32.11 16.38 -8.90
N GLY A 3 32.56 15.15 -9.18
CA GLY A 3 33.99 14.82 -9.26
C GLY A 3 34.35 13.36 -8.97
N THR A 4 33.41 12.52 -8.52
CA THR A 4 33.67 11.10 -8.21
C THR A 4 32.61 10.20 -8.83
N PHE A 5 32.99 9.44 -9.86
CA PHE A 5 32.12 8.49 -10.58
C PHE A 5 31.88 7.17 -9.84
N TRP A 6 32.56 6.97 -8.71
CA TRP A 6 32.43 5.80 -7.84
C TRP A 6 31.49 6.04 -6.64
N VAL A 7 30.83 7.20 -6.56
CA VAL A 7 29.89 7.48 -5.46
C VAL A 7 28.58 6.76 -5.74
N TRP A 8 28.33 5.72 -4.96
CA TRP A 8 27.07 5.00 -4.92
C TRP A 8 26.09 5.74 -4.02
N ASP A 9 25.24 6.57 -4.63
CA ASP A 9 24.10 7.19 -3.97
C ASP A 9 22.89 6.22 -3.92
N ALA A 10 21.95 6.45 -2.99
CA ALA A 10 20.72 5.67 -2.82
C ALA A 10 19.88 5.54 -4.11
N CYS A 11 19.88 6.60 -4.92
CA CYS A 11 19.16 6.60 -6.19
C CYS A 11 19.82 5.65 -7.21
N LEU A 12 21.15 5.58 -7.27
CA LEU A 12 21.84 4.67 -8.19
C LEU A 12 21.77 3.21 -7.72
N THR A 13 21.88 2.96 -6.41
CA THR A 13 21.74 1.61 -5.86
C THR A 13 20.33 1.07 -6.04
N SER A 14 19.29 1.89 -5.86
CA SER A 14 17.89 1.46 -6.08
C SER A 14 17.60 1.13 -7.54
N VAL A 15 18.10 1.92 -8.50
CA VAL A 15 17.96 1.62 -9.94
C VAL A 15 18.71 0.33 -10.30
N PHE A 16 19.88 0.09 -9.72
CA PHE A 16 20.65 -1.14 -9.94
C PHE A 16 19.97 -2.38 -9.34
N ILE A 17 19.41 -2.28 -8.13
CA ILE A 17 18.62 -3.36 -7.52
C ILE A 17 17.37 -3.64 -8.37
N LEU A 18 16.68 -2.59 -8.84
CA LEU A 18 15.51 -2.73 -9.71
C LEU A 18 15.87 -3.43 -11.03
N PHE A 19 17.05 -3.15 -11.58
CA PHE A 19 17.55 -3.84 -12.78
C PHE A 19 17.67 -5.36 -12.57
N PHE A 20 18.19 -5.81 -11.42
CA PHE A 20 18.25 -7.25 -11.13
C PHE A 20 16.87 -7.87 -10.89
N ILE A 21 15.97 -7.17 -10.19
CA ILE A 21 14.59 -7.64 -9.99
C ILE A 21 13.87 -7.76 -11.34
N TYR A 22 14.06 -6.80 -12.25
CA TYR A 22 13.49 -6.84 -13.59
C TYR A 22 14.00 -8.03 -14.42
N LEU A 23 15.30 -8.31 -14.40
CA LEU A 23 15.88 -9.50 -15.04
C LEU A 23 15.32 -10.80 -14.43
N GLY A 24 15.16 -10.85 -13.11
CA GLY A 24 14.50 -11.94 -12.41
C GLY A 24 13.05 -12.12 -12.88
N ALA A 25 12.26 -11.05 -12.92
CA ALA A 25 10.88 -11.09 -13.36
C ALA A 25 10.73 -11.60 -14.80
N LEU A 26 11.59 -11.19 -15.73
CA LEU A 26 11.62 -11.73 -17.10
C LEU A 26 11.86 -13.25 -17.12
N HIS A 27 12.71 -13.77 -16.23
CA HIS A 27 12.96 -15.19 -16.11
C HIS A 27 11.80 -15.96 -15.47
N PHE A 28 11.14 -15.35 -14.47
CA PHE A 28 10.05 -15.95 -13.70
C PHE A 28 8.66 -15.84 -14.34
N GLN A 29 8.48 -15.05 -15.41
CA GLN A 29 7.22 -14.96 -16.17
C GLN A 29 6.68 -16.32 -16.68
N LYS A 30 7.51 -17.35 -16.74
CA LYS A 30 7.11 -18.71 -17.13
C LYS A 30 6.51 -19.55 -15.99
N LEU A 31 6.57 -19.07 -14.75
CA LEU A 31 6.07 -19.80 -13.58
C LEU A 31 4.77 -19.16 -13.08
N SER A 32 3.65 -19.81 -13.41
CA SER A 32 2.32 -19.43 -12.95
C SER A 32 2.18 -19.78 -11.47
N ILE A 33 2.50 -18.84 -10.59
CA ILE A 33 2.35 -19.02 -9.14
C ILE A 33 1.25 -18.08 -8.66
N GLU A 34 0.13 -18.67 -8.24
CA GLU A 34 -0.96 -17.97 -7.56
C GLU A 34 -0.49 -17.56 -6.15
N LEU A 35 -0.03 -16.31 -6.01
CA LEU A 35 0.55 -15.75 -4.77
C LEU A 35 -0.46 -14.94 -3.93
N ALA A 36 -1.76 -15.07 -4.19
CA ALA A 36 -2.80 -14.24 -3.59
C ALA A 36 -2.83 -14.23 -2.03
N PRO A 37 -2.68 -15.36 -1.31
CA PRO A 37 -2.90 -15.35 0.14
C PRO A 37 -1.72 -14.80 0.98
N ILE A 38 -0.50 -14.81 0.45
CA ILE A 38 0.72 -14.37 1.19
C ILE A 38 0.83 -12.84 1.22
N SER A 39 0.25 -12.16 0.22
CA SER A 39 0.32 -10.71 0.07
C SER A 39 -0.28 -9.94 1.25
N ILE A 40 -1.33 -10.46 1.90
CA ILE A 40 -2.07 -9.75 2.96
C ILE A 40 -1.23 -9.54 4.23
N HIS A 41 -0.38 -10.51 4.59
CA HIS A 41 0.49 -10.42 5.78
C HIS A 41 1.73 -9.57 5.54
N SER A 42 2.12 -9.36 4.28
CA SER A 42 3.31 -8.59 3.92
C SER A 42 3.14 -7.07 4.10
N GLY A 43 1.88 -6.57 4.11
CA GLY A 43 1.58 -5.14 4.18
C GLY A 43 2.16 -4.42 5.41
N PRO A 44 1.87 -4.87 6.64
CA PRO A 44 2.40 -4.24 7.85
C PRO A 44 3.93 -4.29 7.94
N ILE A 45 4.53 -5.42 7.55
CA ILE A 45 5.99 -5.61 7.55
C ILE A 45 6.64 -4.63 6.57
N ASN A 46 6.03 -4.44 5.39
CA ASN A 46 6.52 -3.49 4.39
C ASN A 46 6.52 -2.06 4.95
N ILE A 47 5.46 -1.64 5.65
CA ILE A 47 5.38 -0.31 6.27
C ILE A 47 6.51 -0.10 7.30
N LEU A 48 6.79 -1.11 8.14
CA LEU A 48 7.89 -1.09 9.12
C LEU A 48 9.26 -1.01 8.44
N LEU A 49 9.46 -1.77 7.37
CA LEU A 49 10.70 -1.77 6.60
C LEU A 49 10.94 -0.39 5.96
N ILE A 50 9.93 0.17 5.30
CA ILE A 50 10.02 1.49 4.64
C ILE A 50 10.30 2.59 5.67
N LYS A 51 9.58 2.61 6.79
CA LYS A 51 9.78 3.62 7.84
C LYS A 51 11.19 3.56 8.42
N SER A 52 11.71 2.36 8.66
CA SER A 52 13.05 2.15 9.20
C SER A 52 14.13 2.46 8.18
N SER A 53 13.89 2.16 6.90
CA SER A 53 14.78 2.47 5.77
C SER A 53 15.04 3.98 5.66
N VAL A 54 14.00 4.81 5.79
CA VAL A 54 14.15 6.28 5.73
C VAL A 54 15.01 6.82 6.88
N ASN A 55 14.87 6.26 8.08
CA ASN A 55 15.68 6.69 9.23
C ASN A 55 17.14 6.21 9.13
N TRP A 56 17.38 5.05 8.50
CA TRP A 56 18.71 4.50 8.30
C TRP A 56 19.46 5.26 7.19
N TRP A 57 18.82 5.49 6.05
CA TRP A 57 19.43 6.13 4.87
C TRP A 57 19.09 7.63 4.80
N ASN A 58 19.49 8.35 5.85
CA ASN A 58 19.02 9.71 6.15
C ASN A 58 19.77 10.81 5.37
N THR A 59 19.82 10.70 4.04
CA THR A 59 20.65 11.60 3.20
C THR A 59 19.90 12.83 2.64
N LEU A 60 18.58 12.78 2.48
CA LEU A 60 17.82 13.86 1.80
C LEU A 60 16.39 14.10 2.30
N HIS A 61 15.82 13.20 3.11
CA HIS A 61 14.42 13.34 3.51
C HIS A 61 14.27 14.35 4.64
N GLN A 62 13.37 15.32 4.45
CA GLN A 62 12.98 16.22 5.52
C GLN A 62 12.48 15.41 6.73
N THR A 63 12.97 15.76 7.92
CA THR A 63 12.55 15.11 9.17
C THR A 63 11.04 15.24 9.37
N GLY A 64 10.43 14.19 9.90
CA GLY A 64 8.98 14.16 10.14
C GLY A 64 8.53 15.37 10.97
N SER A 65 7.54 16.10 10.47
CA SER A 65 7.04 17.33 11.11
C SER A 65 6.03 17.08 12.25
N ILE A 66 5.63 15.82 12.45
CA ILE A 66 4.74 15.36 13.52
C ILE A 66 5.54 14.36 14.37
N SER A 67 5.71 14.69 15.65
CA SER A 67 6.44 13.89 16.64
C SER A 67 5.60 13.77 17.90
N GLN A 68 5.89 12.76 18.75
CA GLN A 68 5.26 12.59 20.06
C GLN A 68 5.51 13.79 20.99
N PHE A 69 6.56 14.58 20.73
CA PHE A 69 6.97 15.72 21.54
C PHE A 69 6.51 17.09 21.00
N GLY A 70 5.78 17.12 19.88
CA GLY A 70 5.28 18.36 19.29
C GLY A 70 5.13 18.30 17.76
N THR A 71 4.37 19.25 17.22
CA THR A 71 4.15 19.40 15.78
C THR A 71 4.78 20.70 15.30
N SER A 72 5.68 20.62 14.31
CA SER A 72 6.27 21.81 13.67
C SER A 72 5.39 22.37 12.54
N ILE A 73 4.19 21.81 12.36
CA ILE A 73 3.24 22.17 11.29
C ILE A 73 2.29 23.26 11.79
N HIS A 74 1.97 24.24 10.93
CA HIS A 74 0.96 25.26 11.20
C HIS A 74 -0.42 24.60 11.48
N VAL A 75 -1.11 25.04 12.54
CA VAL A 75 -2.37 24.47 13.09
C VAL A 75 -3.47 24.09 12.08
N PRO A 76 -3.74 24.82 10.98
CA PRO A 76 -4.77 24.43 10.01
C PRO A 76 -4.39 23.26 9.08
N MET A 77 -3.11 22.94 8.91
CA MET A 77 -2.66 21.83 8.04
C MET A 77 -2.92 20.40 8.57
N PRO A 78 -2.82 20.09 9.87
CA PRO A 78 -3.13 18.74 10.36
C PRO A 78 -4.63 18.39 10.31
N ILE A 79 -5.53 19.39 10.30
CA ILE A 79 -6.99 19.19 10.29
C ILE A 79 -7.46 18.28 9.13
N PRO A 80 -7.12 18.56 7.85
CA PRO A 80 -7.52 17.69 6.74
C PRO A 80 -6.86 16.31 6.81
N ILE A 81 -5.64 16.19 7.34
CA ILE A 81 -4.92 14.90 7.46
C ILE A 81 -5.65 13.98 8.44
N LEU A 82 -5.96 14.50 9.64
CA LEU A 82 -6.70 13.79 10.68
C LEU A 82 -8.13 13.46 10.23
N SER A 83 -8.79 14.38 9.54
CA SER A 83 -10.13 14.16 8.99
C SER A 83 -10.14 13.01 7.97
N ASN A 84 -9.22 12.99 7.01
CA ASN A 84 -9.12 11.91 6.03
C ASN A 84 -8.79 10.56 6.69
N PHE A 85 -7.88 10.54 7.65
CA PHE A 85 -7.55 9.32 8.39
C PHE A 85 -8.75 8.77 9.16
N ALA A 86 -9.53 9.63 9.83
CA ALA A 86 -10.74 9.25 10.55
C ALA A 86 -11.87 8.75 9.62
N ASN A 87 -11.96 9.31 8.40
CA ASN A 87 -12.99 8.94 7.41
C ASN A 87 -12.67 7.65 6.64
N SER A 88 -11.39 7.26 6.54
CA SER A 88 -10.97 6.03 5.84
C SER A 88 -11.71 4.75 6.28
N PRO A 89 -11.83 4.41 7.59
CA PRO A 89 -12.56 3.21 8.02
C PRO A 89 -14.06 3.29 7.76
N PHE A 90 -14.63 4.50 7.71
CA PHE A 90 -16.04 4.70 7.37
C PHE A 90 -16.29 4.37 5.90
N SER A 91 -15.43 4.85 5.00
CA SER A 91 -15.51 4.57 3.57
C SER A 91 -15.32 3.07 3.25
N THR A 92 -14.33 2.41 3.87
CA THR A 92 -14.12 0.96 3.65
C THR A 92 -15.26 0.11 4.20
N ARG A 93 -15.85 0.49 5.33
CA ARG A 93 -17.03 -0.18 5.89
C ARG A 93 -18.26 -0.03 4.98
N ILE A 94 -18.47 1.16 4.41
CA ILE A 94 -19.55 1.38 3.43
C ILE A 94 -19.35 0.50 2.19
N LEU A 95 -18.14 0.48 1.63
CA LEU A 95 -17.83 -0.36 0.47
C LEU A 95 -18.02 -1.84 0.77
N PHE A 96 -17.60 -2.31 1.95
CA PHE A 96 -17.83 -3.69 2.39
C PHE A 96 -19.32 -4.02 2.50
N VAL A 97 -20.11 -3.12 3.09
CA VAL A 97 -21.57 -3.28 3.17
C VAL A 97 -22.17 -3.32 1.76
N LEU A 98 -21.86 -2.36 0.88
CA LEU A 98 -22.37 -2.35 -0.49
C LEU A 98 -22.02 -3.63 -1.27
N GLU A 99 -20.77 -4.11 -1.14
CA GLU A 99 -20.31 -5.36 -1.74
C GLU A 99 -21.09 -6.58 -1.21
N THR A 100 -21.42 -6.61 0.08
CA THR A 100 -22.24 -7.69 0.67
C THR A 100 -23.73 -7.58 0.37
N HIS A 101 -24.26 -6.39 0.06
CA HIS A 101 -25.68 -6.15 -0.17
C HIS A 101 -26.12 -6.28 -1.63
N LEU A 102 -25.19 -6.20 -2.59
CA LEU A 102 -25.45 -6.44 -4.01
C LEU A 102 -25.69 -7.93 -4.41
N PRO A 103 -25.08 -8.96 -3.79
CA PRO A 103 -25.29 -10.36 -4.17
C PRO A 103 -26.54 -11.03 -3.55
N ILE A 104 -27.08 -10.48 -2.46
CA ILE A 104 -28.25 -11.03 -1.76
C ILE A 104 -29.54 -10.98 -2.61
N PRO A 105 -29.89 -9.88 -3.32
CA PRO A 105 -31.12 -9.83 -4.10
C PRO A 105 -31.12 -10.79 -5.30
N SER A 106 -29.98 -10.93 -6.01
CA SER A 106 -29.88 -11.84 -7.16
C SER A 106 -29.97 -13.32 -6.79
N PHE A 107 -29.45 -13.69 -5.61
CA PHE A 107 -29.51 -15.07 -5.12
C PHE A 107 -30.95 -15.50 -4.80
N LEU A 108 -31.70 -14.65 -4.10
CA LEU A 108 -33.11 -14.89 -3.78
C LEU A 108 -33.98 -15.01 -5.03
N GLU A 109 -33.75 -14.16 -6.03
CA GLU A 109 -34.56 -14.14 -7.26
C GLU A 109 -34.36 -15.40 -8.12
N SER A 110 -33.13 -15.94 -8.17
CA SER A 110 -32.86 -17.22 -8.83
C SER A 110 -33.48 -18.42 -8.11
N SER A 111 -33.47 -18.42 -6.77
CA SER A 111 -34.06 -19.51 -5.99
C SER A 111 -35.58 -19.58 -6.15
N LEU A 112 -36.24 -18.42 -6.22
CA LEU A 112 -37.69 -18.34 -6.37
C LEU A 112 -38.15 -18.72 -7.78
N THR A 113 -37.36 -18.43 -8.82
CA THR A 113 -37.73 -18.77 -10.20
C THR A 113 -37.58 -20.26 -10.51
N GLU A 114 -36.67 -20.96 -9.83
CA GLU A 114 -36.55 -22.42 -9.93
C GLU A 114 -37.69 -23.15 -9.21
N GLU A 115 -38.14 -22.65 -8.06
CA GLU A 115 -39.26 -23.24 -7.31
C GLU A 115 -40.61 -23.07 -8.04
N ILE A 116 -40.79 -21.97 -8.77
CA ILE A 116 -42.02 -21.70 -9.55
C ILE A 116 -42.06 -22.52 -10.86
N LYS A 117 -40.92 -23.01 -11.35
CA LYS A 117 -40.82 -23.80 -12.59
C LYS A 117 -40.85 -25.32 -12.39
N ALA A 118 -40.76 -25.80 -11.15
CA ALA A 118 -40.86 -27.22 -10.78
C ALA A 118 -42.31 -27.63 -10.50
#